data_AF-A0A0B6Z2P5-F1
#
_entry.id   AF-A0A0B6Z2P5-F1
#
_cell.length_a   1.000
_cell.length_b   1.000
_cell.length_c   1.000
_cell.angle_alpha   90.00
_cell.angle_beta   90.00
_cell.angle_gamma   90.00
#
_symmetry.space_group_name_H-M   'P 1'
#
loop_
_entity.id
_entity.type
_entity.pdbx_description
1 polymer ?
#
loop_
_entity_poly.entity_id
_entity_poly.type
_entity_poly.pdbx_seq_one_letter_code
_entity_poly.pdbx_strand_id
1 'polypeptide(L)'
;NMYPTCIFDFVATMNETFAEYTKETTIDFENTETIMSNKPPEIVGKLHQQLTINQTTYVRLNISDPDNDNMTYYVLTQPDSDFDESNSTSPVIGTSVIINITSESEQPIYIAVVVVDSKGLSSEVAEFTIIYCTNCSGHGLCNFNETQNITYPYYLLAVCECQSPWSGDDCEEDKDGCLDIPCPMETTCIDAPA
;
A
#
# COMPACT_ATOMS: atom_id res chain seq x y z
N ASN A 1 30.31 -32.08 -10.77
CA ASN A 1 31.28 -31.15 -11.38
C ASN A 1 32.35 -30.82 -10.37
N MET A 2 33.60 -31.15 -10.68
CA MET A 2 34.76 -30.97 -9.80
C MET A 2 35.34 -29.56 -10.05
N TYR A 3 35.50 -28.76 -8.99
CA TYR A 3 35.96 -27.37 -9.09
C TYR A 3 37.42 -27.31 -9.58
N PRO A 4 37.76 -26.50 -10.59
CA PRO A 4 39.12 -26.43 -11.14
C PRO A 4 40.19 -26.12 -10.10
N THR A 5 39.91 -25.19 -9.17
CA THR A 5 40.80 -24.78 -8.07
C THR A 5 41.18 -25.94 -7.15
N CYS A 6 40.23 -26.80 -6.80
CA CYS A 6 40.47 -27.99 -5.98
C CYS A 6 41.47 -28.96 -6.63
N ILE A 7 41.40 -29.15 -7.96
CA ILE A 7 42.33 -30.02 -8.69
C ILE A 7 43.73 -29.44 -8.68
N PHE A 8 43.87 -28.14 -8.94
CA PHE A 8 45.17 -27.48 -8.94
C PHE A 8 45.84 -27.54 -7.57
N ASP A 9 45.11 -27.26 -6.49
CA ASP A 9 45.64 -27.28 -5.12
C ASP A 9 46.05 -28.69 -4.71
N PHE A 10 45.27 -29.72 -5.08
CA PHE A 10 45.63 -31.11 -4.81
C PHE A 10 46.89 -31.53 -5.60
N VAL A 11 47.00 -31.21 -6.89
CA VAL A 11 48.17 -31.58 -7.70
C VAL A 11 49.44 -30.85 -7.23
N ALA A 12 49.31 -29.61 -6.75
CA ALA A 12 50.44 -28.83 -6.25
C ALA A 12 50.92 -29.28 -4.86
N THR A 13 50.02 -29.76 -3.99
CA THR A 13 50.33 -30.03 -2.58
C THR A 13 50.28 -31.51 -2.18
N MET A 14 49.65 -32.36 -3.01
CA MET A 14 49.26 -33.75 -2.70
C MET A 14 48.45 -33.89 -1.40
N ASN A 15 47.76 -32.82 -0.96
CA ASN A 15 46.98 -32.78 0.26
C ASN A 15 45.50 -32.53 -0.04
N GLU A 16 44.68 -33.57 0.13
CA GLU A 16 43.24 -33.55 -0.15
C GLU A 16 42.49 -32.60 0.79
N THR A 17 42.79 -32.64 2.09
CA THR A 17 42.15 -31.76 3.09
C THR A 17 42.43 -30.28 2.81
N PHE A 18 43.66 -29.96 2.38
CA PHE A 18 44.00 -28.59 1.98
C PHE A 18 43.19 -28.15 0.75
N ALA A 19 43.10 -29.01 -0.26
CA ALA A 19 42.34 -28.73 -1.48
C ALA A 19 40.81 -28.64 -1.27
N GLU A 20 40.26 -29.37 -0.30
CA GLU A 20 38.86 -29.23 0.11
C GLU A 20 38.62 -27.92 0.85
N TYR A 21 39.51 -27.55 1.78
CA TYR A 21 39.41 -26.29 2.52
C TYR A 21 39.48 -25.05 1.62
N THR A 22 40.41 -25.05 0.65
CA THR A 22 40.52 -23.94 -0.31
C THR A 22 39.30 -23.86 -1.24
N LYS A 23 38.71 -25.01 -1.62
CA LYS A 23 37.44 -25.05 -2.35
C LYS A 23 36.31 -24.43 -1.54
N GLU A 24 36.13 -24.82 -0.29
CA GLU A 24 35.11 -24.23 0.59
C GLU A 24 35.32 -22.72 0.74
N THR A 25 36.55 -22.30 1.02
CA THR A 25 36.90 -20.88 1.14
C THR A 25 36.61 -20.10 -0.16
N THR A 26 36.84 -20.70 -1.32
CA THR A 26 36.54 -20.07 -2.62
C THR A 26 35.04 -19.92 -2.82
N ILE A 27 34.26 -20.95 -2.49
CA ILE A 27 32.79 -20.90 -2.55
C ILE A 27 32.25 -19.81 -1.60
N ASP A 28 32.77 -19.75 -0.38
CA ASP A 28 32.38 -18.74 0.61
C ASP A 28 32.72 -17.33 0.15
N PHE A 29 33.90 -17.14 -0.45
CA PHE A 29 34.31 -15.87 -1.04
C PHE A 29 33.39 -15.47 -2.20
N GLU A 30 33.12 -16.38 -3.15
CA GLU A 30 32.20 -16.14 -4.27
C GLU A 30 30.79 -15.78 -3.77
N ASN A 31 30.27 -16.50 -2.78
CA ASN A 31 28.97 -16.19 -2.16
C ASN A 31 28.97 -14.80 -1.51
N THR A 32 30.04 -14.47 -0.77
CA THR A 32 30.17 -13.16 -0.11
C THR A 32 30.20 -12.03 -1.13
N GLU A 33 30.92 -12.19 -2.24
CA GLU A 33 30.93 -11.21 -3.33
C GLU A 33 29.53 -10.99 -3.91
N THR A 34 28.74 -12.06 -4.14
CA THR A 34 27.37 -11.91 -4.67
C THR A 34 26.43 -11.17 -3.72
N ILE A 35 26.59 -11.34 -2.40
CA ILE A 35 25.82 -10.61 -1.40
C ILE A 35 26.26 -9.15 -1.34
N MET A 36 27.58 -8.88 -1.39
CA MET A 36 28.12 -7.52 -1.35
C MET A 36 27.78 -6.71 -2.60
N SER A 37 27.62 -7.36 -3.75
CA SER A 37 27.24 -6.68 -4.99
C SER A 37 25.74 -6.48 -5.17
N ASN A 38 24.91 -7.08 -4.30
CA ASN A 38 23.47 -7.05 -4.40
C ASN A 38 22.89 -5.65 -4.17
N LYS A 39 21.86 -5.29 -4.92
CA LYS A 39 21.18 -4.00 -4.84
C LYS A 39 19.76 -4.18 -4.35
N PRO A 40 19.22 -3.21 -3.59
CA PRO A 40 17.86 -3.31 -3.09
C PRO A 40 16.84 -3.21 -4.24
N PRO A 41 15.65 -3.83 -4.07
CA PRO A 41 14.55 -3.68 -5.00
C PRO A 41 13.94 -2.26 -4.93
N GLU A 42 13.22 -1.88 -5.98
CA GLU A 42 12.56 -0.58 -6.13
C GLU A 42 11.05 -0.75 -6.29
N ILE A 43 10.27 0.16 -5.70
CA ILE A 43 8.82 0.27 -5.86
C ILE A 43 8.52 1.56 -6.62
N VAL A 44 7.76 1.45 -7.71
CA VAL A 44 7.29 2.59 -8.51
C VAL A 44 5.77 2.52 -8.64
N GLY A 45 5.07 3.59 -8.29
CA GLY A 45 3.62 3.62 -8.40
C GLY A 45 2.99 4.91 -7.90
N LYS A 46 1.68 5.00 -8.08
CA LYS A 46 0.89 6.08 -7.49
C LYS A 46 0.63 5.74 -6.03
N LEU A 47 1.14 6.56 -5.11
CA LEU A 47 0.93 6.39 -3.67
C LEU A 47 -0.25 7.23 -3.14
N HIS A 48 -0.94 7.97 -4.01
CA HIS A 48 -2.14 8.72 -3.65
C HIS A 48 -3.39 7.95 -4.12
N GLN A 49 -4.16 7.43 -3.17
CA GLN A 49 -5.31 6.57 -3.44
C GLN A 49 -6.62 7.18 -2.97
N GLN A 50 -7.66 6.95 -3.76
CA GLN A 50 -9.03 7.35 -3.45
C GLN A 50 -9.77 6.10 -3.00
N LEU A 51 -10.30 6.11 -1.79
CA LEU A 51 -11.01 4.97 -1.21
C LEU A 51 -12.42 5.41 -0.85
N THR A 52 -13.39 4.54 -1.07
CA THR A 52 -14.77 4.72 -0.64
C THR A 52 -15.12 3.61 0.34
N ILE A 53 -15.83 3.96 1.42
CA ILE A 53 -16.29 2.99 2.42
C ILE A 53 -17.04 1.82 1.77
N ASN A 54 -16.80 0.61 2.26
CA ASN A 54 -17.38 -0.65 1.76
C ASN A 54 -17.12 -0.96 0.28
N GLN A 55 -16.17 -0.27 -0.37
CA GLN A 55 -15.76 -0.54 -1.75
C GLN A 55 -14.31 -1.01 -1.80
N THR A 56 -14.05 -2.07 -2.57
CA THR A 56 -12.70 -2.57 -2.79
C THR A 56 -11.98 -1.76 -3.86
N THR A 57 -10.85 -1.16 -3.50
CA THR A 57 -9.95 -0.45 -4.39
C THR A 57 -8.75 -1.33 -4.75
N TYR A 58 -8.45 -1.43 -6.04
CA TYR A 58 -7.32 -2.22 -6.55
C TYR A 58 -6.13 -1.31 -6.82
N VAL A 59 -5.05 -1.45 -6.04
CA VAL A 59 -3.84 -0.67 -6.23
C VAL A 59 -2.77 -1.51 -6.90
N ARG A 60 -2.31 -1.04 -8.06
CA ARG A 60 -1.19 -1.66 -8.78
C ARG A 60 0.11 -0.90 -8.50
N LEU A 61 1.09 -1.60 -7.96
CA LEU A 61 2.46 -1.14 -7.82
C LEU A 61 3.34 -1.85 -8.84
N ASN A 62 4.26 -1.13 -9.49
CA ASN A 62 5.32 -1.74 -10.26
C ASN A 62 6.53 -1.95 -9.35
N ILE A 63 7.14 -3.12 -9.44
CA ILE A 63 8.31 -3.48 -8.65
C ILE A 63 9.41 -3.95 -9.59
N SER A 64 10.66 -3.69 -9.23
CA SER A 64 11.81 -4.15 -10.01
C SER A 64 13.00 -4.40 -9.09
N ASP A 65 13.81 -5.37 -9.47
CA ASP A 65 15.07 -5.65 -8.81
C ASP A 65 16.21 -5.53 -9.83
N PRO A 66 17.25 -4.73 -9.59
CA PRO A 66 18.36 -4.56 -10.54
C PRO A 66 19.12 -5.84 -10.84
N ASP A 67 19.13 -6.79 -9.92
CA ASP A 67 19.84 -8.07 -10.01
C ASP A 67 18.91 -9.21 -10.49
N ASN A 68 17.63 -8.90 -10.72
CA ASN A 68 16.56 -9.83 -11.07
C ASN A 68 16.36 -10.95 -10.05
N ASP A 69 16.54 -10.64 -8.77
CA ASP A 69 16.23 -11.56 -7.69
C ASP A 69 14.72 -11.79 -7.56
N ASN A 70 14.35 -12.94 -6.97
CA ASN A 70 12.97 -13.15 -6.54
C ASN A 70 12.65 -12.21 -5.39
N MET A 71 11.44 -11.65 -5.38
CA MET A 71 11.01 -10.66 -4.41
C MET A 71 9.81 -11.16 -3.61
N THR A 72 9.65 -10.66 -2.39
CA THR A 72 8.45 -10.83 -1.56
C THR A 72 8.02 -9.46 -1.08
N TYR A 73 6.73 -9.12 -1.24
CA TYR A 73 6.20 -7.88 -0.69
C TYR A 73 5.52 -8.12 0.65
N TYR A 74 5.55 -7.09 1.48
CA TYR A 74 4.89 -7.02 2.77
C TYR A 74 4.03 -5.76 2.83
N VAL A 75 2.78 -5.90 3.25
CA VAL A 75 1.89 -4.77 3.50
C VAL A 75 1.91 -4.46 5.00
N LEU A 76 2.20 -3.21 5.34
CA LEU A 76 2.25 -2.68 6.68
C LEU A 76 1.02 -1.78 6.87
N THR A 77 0.08 -2.13 7.76
CA THR A 77 -1.19 -1.40 7.92
C THR A 77 -1.54 -1.07 9.37
N GLN A 78 -2.33 -0.01 9.58
CA GLN A 78 -3.06 0.31 10.83
C GLN A 78 -4.39 1.03 10.50
N PRO A 79 -5.46 0.92 11.31
CA PRO A 79 -5.65 0.03 12.44
C PRO A 79 -6.17 -1.35 11.97
N ASP A 80 -5.69 -2.39 12.65
CA ASP A 80 -5.80 -3.83 12.36
C ASP A 80 -7.21 -4.44 12.12
N SER A 81 -8.32 -3.69 12.11
CA SER A 81 -9.65 -4.34 12.25
C SER A 81 -10.38 -4.74 10.97
N ASP A 82 -10.20 -4.04 9.84
CA ASP A 82 -11.01 -4.27 8.61
C ASP A 82 -10.20 -4.60 7.36
N PHE A 83 -8.87 -4.75 7.48
CA PHE A 83 -8.03 -5.08 6.33
C PHE A 83 -7.87 -6.60 6.21
N ASP A 84 -8.34 -7.16 5.09
CA ASP A 84 -8.18 -8.58 4.77
C ASP A 84 -6.68 -8.94 4.62
N GLU A 85 -6.15 -9.59 5.66
CA GLU A 85 -4.76 -10.04 5.82
C GLU A 85 -4.31 -11.03 4.72
N SER A 86 -5.24 -11.58 3.92
CA SER A 86 -4.95 -12.63 2.93
C SER A 86 -3.94 -12.23 1.84
N ASN A 87 -3.62 -10.94 1.69
CA ASN A 87 -2.61 -10.42 0.76
C ASN A 87 -1.36 -9.84 1.46
N SER A 88 -1.19 -9.99 2.78
CA SER A 88 -0.17 -9.24 3.54
C SER A 88 1.27 -9.66 3.24
N THR A 89 1.47 -10.89 2.74
CA THR A 89 2.78 -11.40 2.32
C THR A 89 2.60 -12.33 1.14
N SER A 90 3.19 -12.01 -0.01
CA SER A 90 3.18 -12.94 -1.15
C SER A 90 4.49 -12.87 -1.94
N PRO A 91 5.07 -14.03 -2.30
CA PRO A 91 6.21 -14.08 -3.20
C PRO A 91 5.76 -13.63 -4.59
N VAL A 92 6.57 -12.81 -5.24
CA VAL A 92 6.26 -12.23 -6.55
C VAL A 92 7.34 -12.63 -7.52
N ILE A 93 6.90 -13.22 -8.63
CA ILE A 93 7.73 -13.49 -9.80
C ILE A 93 7.16 -12.62 -10.92
N GLY A 94 7.71 -11.42 -11.08
CA GLY A 94 7.21 -10.44 -12.05
C GLY A 94 7.53 -9.00 -11.65
N THR A 95 6.95 -8.06 -12.39
CA THR A 95 7.27 -6.62 -12.28
C THR A 95 6.13 -5.80 -11.64
N SER A 96 5.14 -6.44 -11.04
CA SER A 96 4.01 -5.73 -10.43
C SER A 96 3.30 -6.52 -9.35
N VAL A 97 2.78 -5.79 -8.36
CA VAL A 97 1.94 -6.29 -7.25
C VAL A 97 0.59 -5.59 -7.32
N ILE A 98 -0.49 -6.34 -7.01
CA ILE A 98 -1.83 -5.79 -6.87
C ILE A 98 -2.26 -5.97 -5.42
N ILE A 99 -2.64 -4.88 -4.78
CA ILE A 99 -3.12 -4.85 -3.40
C ILE A 99 -4.59 -4.47 -3.45
N ASN A 100 -5.41 -5.28 -2.78
CA ASN A 100 -6.84 -5.03 -2.66
C ASN A 100 -7.08 -4.37 -1.31
N ILE A 101 -7.66 -3.17 -1.32
CA ILE A 101 -7.94 -2.40 -0.11
C ILE A 101 -9.44 -2.21 0.01
N THR A 102 -10.01 -2.72 1.10
CA THR A 102 -11.39 -2.46 1.50
C THR A 102 -11.35 -1.90 2.91
N SER A 103 -12.21 -0.93 3.20
CA SER A 103 -12.36 -0.35 4.53
C SER A 103 -13.85 -0.30 4.87
N GLU A 104 -14.20 -0.85 6.01
CA GLU A 104 -15.59 -0.92 6.53
C GLU A 104 -15.82 0.10 7.66
N SER A 105 -14.79 0.88 8.00
CA SER A 105 -14.79 1.85 9.09
C SER A 105 -14.22 3.19 8.65
N GLU A 106 -14.80 4.27 9.18
CA GLU A 106 -14.33 5.65 8.98
C GLU A 106 -13.09 6.00 9.82
N GLN A 107 -12.55 5.04 10.58
CA GLN A 107 -11.32 5.27 11.33
C GLN A 107 -10.15 5.54 10.36
N PRO A 108 -9.24 6.47 10.69
CA PRO A 108 -8.08 6.75 9.87
C PRO A 108 -7.23 5.51 9.63
N ILE A 109 -6.99 5.17 8.36
CA ILE A 109 -6.14 4.05 7.96
C ILE A 109 -4.79 4.53 7.44
N TYR A 110 -3.74 3.79 7.77
CA TYR A 110 -2.38 3.95 7.26
C TYR A 110 -1.98 2.67 6.54
N ILE A 111 -1.46 2.83 5.32
CA ILE A 111 -1.02 1.72 4.46
C ILE A 111 0.37 2.05 3.95
N ALA A 112 1.29 1.12 4.16
CA ALA A 112 2.63 1.17 3.61
C ALA A 112 3.03 -0.19 3.05
N VAL A 113 3.94 -0.21 2.10
CA VAL A 113 4.40 -1.45 1.44
C VAL A 113 5.92 -1.45 1.39
N VAL A 114 6.52 -2.61 1.65
CA VAL A 114 7.95 -2.85 1.46
C VAL A 114 8.14 -4.13 0.65
N VAL A 115 9.13 -4.13 -0.24
CA VAL A 115 9.53 -5.31 -1.00
C VAL A 115 10.91 -5.73 -0.53
N VAL A 116 11.09 -7.03 -0.30
CA VAL A 116 12.36 -7.63 0.13
C VAL A 116 12.80 -8.64 -0.92
N ASP A 117 14.04 -8.54 -1.37
CA ASP A 117 14.64 -9.50 -2.30
C ASP A 117 15.02 -10.82 -1.59
N SER A 118 15.36 -11.83 -2.38
CA SER A 118 15.74 -13.15 -1.86
C SER A 118 17.08 -13.19 -1.11
N LYS A 119 17.89 -12.12 -1.20
CA LYS A 119 19.16 -11.95 -0.46
C LYS A 119 19.01 -11.08 0.79
N GLY A 120 17.80 -10.59 1.07
CA GLY A 120 17.42 -9.89 2.30
C GLY A 120 17.56 -8.37 2.27
N LEU A 121 17.80 -7.74 1.11
CA LEU A 121 17.72 -6.27 1.00
C LEU A 121 16.28 -5.83 0.74
N SER A 122 15.93 -4.67 1.29
CA SER A 122 14.59 -4.10 1.21
C SER A 122 14.56 -2.83 0.36
N SER A 123 13.43 -2.58 -0.28
CA SER A 123 13.12 -1.31 -0.91
C SER A 123 12.93 -0.20 0.14
N GLU A 124 12.86 1.05 -0.34
CA GLU A 124 12.23 2.10 0.45
C GLU A 124 10.77 1.74 0.77
N VAL A 125 10.28 2.22 1.91
CA VAL A 125 8.90 1.99 2.35
C VAL A 125 7.99 2.91 1.54
N ALA A 126 7.07 2.32 0.78
CA ALA A 126 6.09 3.04 -0.01
C ALA A 126 4.86 3.37 0.86
N GLU A 127 4.81 4.58 1.41
CA GLU A 127 3.70 5.08 2.24
C GLU A 127 2.58 5.68 1.39
N PHE A 128 1.33 5.27 1.64
CA PHE A 128 0.19 5.68 0.83
C PHE A 128 -0.54 6.83 1.48
N THR A 129 -0.79 7.89 0.72
CA THR A 129 -1.75 8.94 1.09
C THR A 129 -3.15 8.55 0.61
N ILE A 130 -4.07 8.39 1.55
CA ILE A 130 -5.45 8.00 1.32
C ILE A 130 -6.34 9.25 1.34
N ILE A 131 -7.15 9.43 0.30
CA ILE A 131 -8.30 10.34 0.29
C ILE A 131 -9.54 9.46 0.43
N TYR A 132 -10.14 9.49 1.62
CA TYR A 132 -11.24 8.64 2.03
C TYR A 132 -12.59 9.29 1.73
N CYS A 133 -13.56 8.50 1.33
CA CYS A 133 -14.93 8.89 1.05
C CYS A 133 -15.87 8.02 1.90
N THR A 134 -16.63 8.65 2.77
CA THR A 134 -17.68 8.08 3.63
C THR A 134 -18.95 7.68 2.87
N ASN A 135 -18.95 7.87 1.54
CA ASN A 135 -20.12 7.72 0.67
C ASN A 135 -21.24 8.73 0.98
N CYS A 136 -20.94 9.83 1.69
CA CYS A 136 -21.84 10.97 1.92
C CYS A 136 -23.23 10.55 2.43
N SER A 137 -23.27 9.64 3.41
CA SER A 137 -24.50 9.00 3.92
C SER A 137 -25.45 8.44 2.85
N GLY A 138 -24.98 8.24 1.60
CA GLY A 138 -25.81 7.86 0.46
C GLY A 138 -26.62 9.00 -0.18
N HIS A 139 -26.40 10.24 0.26
CA HIS A 139 -27.16 11.45 -0.09
C HIS A 139 -26.31 12.51 -0.83
N GLY A 140 -25.10 12.15 -1.24
CA GLY A 140 -24.19 13.05 -1.94
C GLY A 140 -23.15 12.33 -2.79
N LEU A 141 -22.22 13.11 -3.33
CA LEU A 141 -21.03 12.60 -4.04
C LEU A 141 -19.77 13.17 -3.39
N CYS A 142 -18.75 12.33 -3.20
CA CYS A 142 -17.47 12.80 -2.69
C CYS A 142 -16.70 13.58 -3.77
N ASN A 143 -16.23 14.76 -3.41
CA ASN A 143 -15.29 15.55 -4.19
C ASN A 143 -13.86 15.26 -3.74
N PHE A 144 -13.16 14.38 -4.44
CA PHE A 144 -11.78 14.01 -4.10
C PHE A 144 -10.73 15.10 -4.39
N ASN A 145 -11.11 16.23 -4.98
CA ASN A 145 -10.21 17.37 -5.19
C ASN A 145 -10.19 18.31 -3.98
N GLU A 146 -11.16 18.18 -3.08
CA GLU A 146 -11.28 19.00 -1.88
C GLU A 146 -11.35 18.09 -0.65
N THR A 147 -10.60 18.44 0.38
CA THR A 147 -10.50 17.62 1.58
C THR A 147 -10.88 18.42 2.81
N GLN A 148 -11.57 17.78 3.75
CA GLN A 148 -11.83 18.34 5.05
C GLN A 148 -10.52 18.61 5.80
N ASN A 149 -10.53 19.59 6.69
CA ASN A 149 -9.35 19.98 7.46
C ASN A 149 -9.16 19.10 8.70
N ILE A 150 -8.77 17.84 8.46
CA ILE A 150 -8.44 16.87 9.51
C ILE A 150 -6.92 16.75 9.69
N THR A 151 -6.47 16.48 10.91
CA THR A 151 -5.03 16.35 11.23
C THR A 151 -4.66 14.88 11.37
N TYR A 152 -4.60 14.16 10.26
CA TYR A 152 -4.04 12.80 10.22
C TYR A 152 -3.00 12.68 9.10
N PRO A 153 -1.78 12.18 9.40
CA PRO A 153 -0.78 11.96 8.37
C PRO A 153 -1.27 10.86 7.44
N TYR A 154 -1.11 11.05 6.13
CA TYR A 154 -1.45 10.07 5.10
C TYR A 154 -2.93 9.67 5.00
N TYR A 155 -3.82 10.32 5.74
CA TYR A 155 -5.26 10.11 5.69
C TYR A 155 -5.98 11.45 5.61
N LEU A 156 -6.70 11.65 4.51
CA LEU A 156 -7.49 12.82 4.19
C LEU A 156 -8.93 12.39 3.98
N LEU A 157 -9.88 13.22 4.38
CA LEU A 157 -11.31 12.97 4.17
C LEU A 157 -11.81 13.87 3.04
N ALA A 158 -12.44 13.28 2.01
CA ALA A 158 -13.04 14.03 0.90
C ALA A 158 -14.25 14.84 1.39
N VAL A 159 -14.47 16.01 0.79
CA VAL A 159 -15.69 16.80 1.04
C VAL A 159 -16.87 16.16 0.31
N CYS A 160 -18.06 16.19 0.93
CA CYS A 160 -19.29 15.73 0.32
C CYS A 160 -20.06 16.87 -0.38
N GLU A 161 -20.43 16.64 -1.63
CA GLU A 161 -21.36 17.48 -2.39
C GLU A 161 -22.78 16.92 -2.21
N CYS A 162 -23.49 17.48 -1.22
CA CYS A 162 -24.83 17.01 -0.86
C CYS A 162 -25.88 17.32 -1.93
N GLN A 163 -26.71 16.33 -2.22
CA GLN A 163 -27.89 16.50 -3.08
C GLN A 163 -29.02 17.07 -2.25
N SER A 164 -29.76 18.05 -2.78
CA SER A 164 -30.97 18.54 -2.12
C SER A 164 -31.97 17.38 -1.90
N PRO A 165 -32.62 17.26 -0.74
CA PRO A 165 -32.64 18.19 0.40
C PRO A 165 -31.68 17.82 1.55
N TRP A 166 -30.45 17.38 1.28
CA TRP A 166 -29.49 17.00 2.33
C TRP A 166 -28.42 18.07 2.57
N SER A 167 -27.89 18.10 3.79
CA SER A 167 -26.85 19.00 4.29
C SER A 167 -26.02 18.32 5.38
N GLY A 168 -25.02 19.00 5.93
CA GLY A 168 -24.02 18.41 6.83
C GLY A 168 -22.70 18.10 6.11
N ASP A 169 -21.68 17.69 6.86
CA ASP A 169 -20.35 17.37 6.31
C ASP A 169 -20.35 16.01 5.59
N ASP A 170 -21.29 15.13 5.94
CA ASP A 170 -21.52 13.82 5.32
C ASP A 170 -22.92 13.70 4.68
N CYS A 171 -23.64 14.80 4.51
CA CYS A 171 -25.02 14.79 3.98
C CYS A 171 -26.01 13.99 4.83
N GLU A 172 -25.78 13.97 6.14
CA GLU A 172 -26.56 13.25 7.15
C GLU A 172 -27.76 14.05 7.68
N GLU A 173 -27.78 15.37 7.43
CA GLU A 173 -28.81 16.27 7.92
C GLU A 173 -29.86 16.56 6.84
N ASP A 174 -31.13 16.44 7.22
CA ASP A 174 -32.24 16.94 6.43
C ASP A 174 -32.23 18.47 6.41
N LYS A 175 -32.14 19.04 5.20
CA LYS A 175 -32.08 20.48 5.00
C LYS A 175 -33.48 21.07 5.15
N ASP A 176 -33.67 21.85 6.21
CA ASP A 176 -34.91 22.57 6.46
C ASP A 176 -35.28 23.51 5.28
N GLY A 177 -36.29 23.09 4.52
CA GLY A 177 -36.76 23.81 3.33
C GLY A 177 -37.43 25.15 3.66
N CYS A 178 -37.78 25.37 4.93
CA CYS A 178 -38.40 26.60 5.43
C CYS A 178 -37.39 27.70 5.78
N LEU A 179 -36.09 27.39 5.90
CA LEU A 179 -35.07 28.40 6.22
C LEU A 179 -34.79 29.34 5.04
N ASP A 180 -34.88 28.85 3.81
CA ASP A 180 -34.53 29.60 2.59
C ASP A 180 -35.75 30.22 1.87
N ILE A 181 -36.98 29.74 2.11
CA ILE A 181 -38.19 30.18 1.40
C ILE A 181 -39.29 30.59 2.39
N PRO A 182 -39.53 31.90 2.61
CA PRO A 182 -40.71 32.33 3.35
C PRO A 182 -41.96 31.98 2.53
N CYS A 183 -42.80 31.10 3.07
CA CYS A 183 -44.08 30.77 2.44
C CYS A 183 -44.88 32.04 2.12
N PRO A 184 -45.52 32.14 0.93
CA PRO A 184 -46.37 33.28 0.63
C PRO A 184 -47.56 33.36 1.61
N MET A 185 -47.82 34.59 2.09
CA MET A 185 -48.98 35.00 2.89
C MET A 185 -49.16 34.29 4.25
N GLU A 186 -48.59 34.87 5.32
CA GLU A 186 -48.90 34.58 6.75
C GLU A 186 -49.07 33.09 7.15
N THR A 187 -48.47 32.18 6.41
CA THR A 187 -48.53 30.75 6.67
C THR A 187 -47.28 30.34 7.45
N THR A 188 -47.47 29.55 8.50
CA THR A 188 -46.36 28.90 9.19
C THR A 188 -45.78 27.85 8.26
N CYS A 189 -44.54 28.03 7.82
CA CYS A 189 -43.82 26.98 7.12
C CYS A 189 -43.51 25.86 8.11
N ILE A 190 -43.80 24.62 7.70
CA ILE A 190 -43.44 23.42 8.45
C ILE A 190 -42.55 22.63 7.51
N ASP A 191 -41.35 22.32 7.98
CA ASP A 191 -40.40 21.55 7.21
C ASP A 191 -40.97 20.17 6.86
N ALA A 192 -40.70 19.74 5.63
CA ALA A 192 -41.12 18.44 5.14
C ALA A 192 -39.91 17.51 5.18
N PRO A 193 -40.04 16.32 5.80
CA PRO A 193 -38.92 15.40 5.86
C PRO A 193 -38.43 15.02 4.46
N ALA A 194 -37.11 14.87 4.31
CA ALA A 194 -36.41 14.40 3.11
C ALA A 194 -36.87 13.02 2.60
#